data_AF-A0A8H2XHC1-F1
#
_entry.id   AF-A0A8H2XHC1-F1
#
_cell.length_a   1.000
_cell.length_b   1.000
_cell.length_c   1.000
_cell.angle_alpha   90.00
_cell.angle_beta   90.00
_cell.angle_gamma   90.00
#
_symmetry.space_group_name_H-M   'P 1'
#
loop_
_entity.id
_entity.type
_entity.pdbx_description
1 polymer ?
#
loop_
_entity_poly.entity_id
_entity_poly.type
_entity_poly.pdbx_seq_one_letter_code
_entity_poly.pdbx_strand_id
1 'polypeptide(L)'
;MLSSVLTLAAGAAWLAAPALATSCVAFDSNSILYAFGINGRDYSFGAQDGWLNSPKGTPVPTTGGRPPFDGPNTQCFTSEYFNAFYFINADNANPNAIHIFDATVQTWSTQQATLPDGLDPTSMVAILDHDTNVFFAMSKGNLFSVEMLERKAATPEAVAWGASNPPNFDVSNYKPVMALAQNHIHFLDTDAGEGNARIFVIHFAYWQPEVQYYAAGNGKGTFPKKHGQVASFFTGDTQAQKKWAFIPDDLSGTYISDINSNTTTVFPGPPASAGFASNPAGLMGRLAASPGALVYLSPANEMHYIGVDQNNIVASTANPWAKIVSPELVAAAAADPTSTGSNSTATASGMVSSIAPSATASGAASSSTAKSTNGAVTWNMGAATSVVAAMVGLQAWLMF
;
A
#
# COMPACT_ATOMS: atom_id res chain seq x y z
N MET A 1 -47.82 -44.56 21.93
CA MET A 1 -47.53 -43.16 21.58
C MET A 1 -46.25 -42.74 22.28
N LEU A 2 -45.10 -42.83 21.62
CA LEU A 2 -43.86 -42.18 22.04
C LEU A 2 -43.10 -41.85 20.76
N SER A 3 -43.16 -40.59 20.35
CA SER A 3 -42.37 -40.04 19.25
C SER A 3 -41.27 -39.20 19.89
N SER A 4 -40.03 -39.67 19.82
CA SER A 4 -38.86 -38.93 20.31
C SER A 4 -38.22 -38.23 19.12
N VAL A 5 -38.24 -36.90 19.18
CA VAL A 5 -37.73 -35.96 18.19
C VAL A 5 -36.21 -36.03 18.14
N LEU A 6 -35.66 -36.30 16.96
CA LEU A 6 -34.24 -36.18 16.65
C LEU A 6 -33.95 -34.70 16.31
N THR A 7 -33.28 -33.97 17.20
CA THR A 7 -32.87 -32.59 16.92
C THR A 7 -31.54 -32.61 16.16
N LEU A 8 -31.59 -32.16 14.90
CA LEU A 8 -30.45 -32.02 14.00
C LEU A 8 -29.52 -30.90 14.51
N ALA A 9 -28.29 -31.23 14.87
CA ALA A 9 -27.24 -30.25 15.10
C ALA A 9 -26.73 -29.74 13.74
N ALA A 10 -27.33 -28.65 13.24
CA ALA A 10 -26.77 -27.91 12.11
C ALA A 10 -25.60 -27.07 12.62
N GLY A 11 -24.38 -27.49 12.27
CA GLY A 11 -23.16 -26.74 12.56
C GLY A 11 -23.23 -25.35 11.93
N ALA A 12 -23.11 -24.33 12.77
CA ALA A 12 -22.83 -22.97 12.34
C ALA A 12 -21.40 -22.92 11.80
N ALA A 13 -21.23 -23.21 10.51
CA ALA A 13 -20.04 -22.76 9.79
C ALA A 13 -20.12 -21.24 9.74
N TRP A 14 -19.36 -20.58 10.63
CA TRP A 14 -19.09 -19.16 10.54
C TRP A 14 -18.42 -18.90 9.20
N LEU A 15 -19.19 -18.37 8.25
CA LEU A 15 -18.66 -17.72 7.05
C LEU A 15 -17.95 -16.46 7.53
N ALA A 16 -16.70 -16.59 7.96
CA ALA A 16 -15.80 -15.45 7.99
C ALA A 16 -15.64 -15.00 6.54
N ALA A 17 -16.34 -13.93 6.15
CA ALA A 17 -16.04 -13.25 4.90
C ALA A 17 -14.54 -12.93 4.93
N PRO A 18 -13.75 -13.33 3.91
CA PRO A 18 -12.35 -12.93 3.87
C PRO A 18 -12.32 -11.41 3.91
N ALA A 19 -11.69 -10.84 4.94
CA ALA A 19 -11.34 -9.44 4.91
C ALA A 19 -10.48 -9.23 3.66
N LEU A 20 -10.91 -8.34 2.77
CA LEU A 20 -10.16 -8.00 1.57
C LEU A 20 -8.80 -7.47 2.02
N ALA A 21 -7.72 -8.12 1.58
CA ALA A 21 -6.38 -7.66 1.87
C ALA A 21 -6.16 -6.31 1.15
N THR A 22 -5.83 -5.27 1.91
CA THR A 22 -5.49 -3.95 1.39
C THR A 22 -4.11 -4.03 0.75
N SER A 23 -4.11 -4.20 -0.56
CA SER A 23 -2.89 -4.43 -1.34
C SER A 23 -2.06 -3.15 -1.49
N CYS A 24 -0.76 -3.32 -1.69
CA CYS A 24 0.23 -2.25 -1.77
C CYS A 24 1.18 -2.49 -2.94
N VAL A 25 1.76 -1.42 -3.47
CA VAL A 25 2.73 -1.48 -4.56
C VAL A 25 3.88 -0.54 -4.24
N ALA A 26 5.12 -0.98 -4.46
CA ALA A 26 6.32 -0.21 -4.15
C ALA A 26 7.48 -0.63 -5.07
N PHE A 27 8.46 0.27 -5.24
CA PHE A 27 9.73 -0.02 -5.89
C PHE A 27 10.84 -0.08 -4.87
N ASP A 28 11.70 -1.09 -4.96
CA ASP A 28 12.96 -1.08 -4.21
C ASP A 28 13.95 -0.08 -4.83
N SER A 29 15.12 0.04 -4.23
CA SER A 29 16.17 0.99 -4.66
C SER A 29 16.79 0.61 -6.01
N ASN A 30 16.60 -0.63 -6.47
CA ASN A 30 17.02 -1.11 -7.78
C ASN A 30 15.90 -0.98 -8.82
N SER A 31 14.81 -0.26 -8.49
CA SER A 31 13.63 -0.11 -9.34
C SER A 31 12.94 -1.44 -9.69
N ILE A 32 13.07 -2.45 -8.82
CA ILE A 32 12.30 -3.68 -8.91
C ILE A 32 10.92 -3.43 -8.31
N LEU A 33 9.88 -3.79 -9.06
CA LEU A 33 8.50 -3.63 -8.64
C LEU A 33 8.05 -4.76 -7.72
N TYR A 34 7.45 -4.39 -6.61
CA TYR A 34 6.84 -5.30 -5.65
C TYR A 34 5.36 -4.98 -5.48
N ALA A 35 4.53 -6.01 -5.32
CA ALA A 35 3.18 -5.90 -4.83
C ALA A 35 3.00 -6.76 -3.59
N PHE A 36 2.37 -6.19 -2.57
CA PHE A 36 2.15 -6.84 -1.29
C PHE A 36 0.66 -6.95 -1.00
N GLY A 37 0.26 -8.02 -0.31
CA GLY A 37 -1.13 -8.21 0.10
C GLY A 37 -2.08 -8.70 -1.01
N ILE A 38 -1.62 -8.91 -2.24
CA ILE A 38 -2.44 -9.35 -3.37
C ILE A 38 -3.01 -10.75 -3.08
N ASN A 39 -4.30 -10.83 -2.76
CA ASN A 39 -4.95 -12.05 -2.28
C ASN A 39 -4.18 -12.75 -1.13
N GLY A 40 -3.64 -11.95 -0.21
CA GLY A 40 -2.85 -12.46 0.92
C GLY A 40 -1.46 -12.98 0.54
N ARG A 41 -0.95 -12.62 -0.66
CA ARG A 41 0.37 -13.01 -1.15
C ARG A 41 1.16 -11.79 -1.62
N ASP A 42 2.47 -11.95 -1.67
CA ASP A 42 3.42 -10.91 -2.05
C ASP A 42 4.23 -11.38 -3.26
N TYR A 43 4.48 -10.47 -4.19
CA TYR A 43 5.11 -10.76 -5.47
C TYR A 43 6.11 -9.68 -5.87
N SER A 44 7.23 -10.09 -6.46
CA SER A 44 8.10 -9.23 -7.24
C SER A 44 7.83 -9.42 -8.73
N PHE A 45 7.71 -8.32 -9.47
CA PHE A 45 7.47 -8.29 -10.92
C PHE A 45 8.72 -7.92 -11.73
N GLY A 46 9.87 -7.77 -11.08
CA GLY A 46 11.12 -7.40 -11.74
C GLY A 46 11.15 -5.94 -12.21
N ALA A 47 12.11 -5.65 -13.08
CA ALA A 47 12.30 -4.34 -13.69
C ALA A 47 11.29 -4.08 -14.84
N GLN A 48 11.15 -2.80 -15.19
CA GLN A 48 10.17 -2.29 -16.15
C GLN A 48 10.23 -2.92 -17.55
N ASP A 49 11.42 -3.28 -18.02
CA ASP A 49 11.64 -3.88 -19.34
C ASP A 49 10.95 -5.24 -19.51
N GLY A 50 10.68 -5.95 -18.40
CA GLY A 50 9.98 -7.24 -18.39
C GLY A 50 8.45 -7.15 -18.41
N TRP A 51 7.84 -6.01 -18.09
CA TRP A 51 6.41 -5.97 -17.73
C TRP A 51 5.44 -6.18 -18.89
N LEU A 52 5.83 -5.86 -20.12
CA LEU A 52 4.99 -6.08 -21.30
C LEU A 52 5.04 -7.53 -21.80
N ASN A 53 6.02 -8.31 -21.36
CA ASN A 53 6.21 -9.70 -21.77
C ASN A 53 5.45 -10.68 -20.89
N SER A 54 4.34 -10.24 -20.28
CA SER A 54 3.51 -11.01 -19.34
C SER A 54 4.34 -11.56 -18.17
N PRO A 55 4.91 -10.68 -17.33
CA PRO A 55 5.81 -11.07 -16.26
C PRO A 55 5.11 -12.06 -15.33
N LYS A 56 5.84 -13.07 -14.87
CA LYS A 56 5.36 -13.92 -13.79
C LYS A 56 5.74 -13.29 -12.46
N GLY A 57 4.78 -13.13 -11.55
CA GLY A 57 5.07 -12.69 -10.19
C GLY A 57 5.96 -13.72 -9.49
N THR A 58 7.16 -13.31 -9.06
CA THR A 58 8.04 -14.14 -8.23
C THR A 58 7.58 -14.02 -6.78
N PRO A 59 7.17 -15.12 -6.11
CA PRO A 59 6.72 -15.04 -4.72
C PRO A 59 7.79 -14.45 -3.81
N VAL A 60 7.38 -13.50 -2.97
CA VAL A 60 8.23 -12.93 -1.93
C VAL A 60 8.07 -13.75 -0.65
N PRO A 61 9.16 -14.06 0.08
CA PRO A 61 9.07 -14.77 1.34
C PRO A 61 8.17 -14.08 2.37
N THR A 62 7.36 -14.86 3.08
CA THR A 62 6.44 -14.39 4.12
C THR A 62 6.94 -14.68 5.55
N THR A 63 8.14 -15.25 5.67
CA THR A 63 8.78 -15.55 6.96
C THR A 63 9.19 -14.27 7.68
N GLY A 64 9.08 -14.25 9.01
CA GLY A 64 9.58 -13.14 9.84
C GLY A 64 8.53 -12.13 10.32
N GLY A 65 7.24 -12.50 10.35
CA GLY A 65 6.19 -11.60 10.86
C GLY A 65 5.67 -10.62 9.82
N ARG A 66 5.51 -11.10 8.57
CA ARG A 66 4.72 -10.42 7.54
C ARG A 66 3.32 -10.10 8.10
N PRO A 67 2.83 -8.86 7.96
CA PRO A 67 1.46 -8.54 8.36
C PRO A 67 0.41 -9.27 7.50
N PRO A 68 -0.82 -9.41 7.98
CA PRO A 68 -1.92 -9.98 7.20
C PRO A 68 -2.37 -9.10 6.02
N PHE A 69 -2.05 -7.80 6.03
CA PHE A 69 -2.58 -6.78 5.10
C PHE A 69 -4.10 -6.56 5.24
N ASP A 70 -4.65 -6.70 6.44
CA ASP A 70 -6.09 -6.58 6.70
C ASP A 70 -6.48 -5.26 7.38
N GLY A 71 -5.54 -4.33 7.53
CA GLY A 71 -5.80 -3.03 8.13
C GLY A 71 -6.66 -2.13 7.23
N PRO A 72 -7.52 -1.30 7.84
CA PRO A 72 -8.47 -0.45 7.11
C PRO A 72 -7.80 0.64 6.27
N ASN A 73 -6.54 0.99 6.56
CA ASN A 73 -5.81 2.07 5.91
C ASN A 73 -4.33 1.71 5.69
N THR A 74 -4.09 0.52 5.14
CA THR A 74 -2.72 0.07 4.83
C THR A 74 -2.03 1.04 3.86
N GLN A 75 -0.87 1.54 4.27
CA GLN A 75 0.00 2.39 3.47
C GLN A 75 1.39 1.77 3.39
N CYS A 76 2.04 1.89 2.24
CA CYS A 76 3.38 1.37 1.99
C CYS A 76 4.33 2.47 1.53
N PHE A 77 5.56 2.41 2.00
CA PHE A 77 6.58 3.42 1.73
C PHE A 77 7.92 2.74 1.45
N THR A 78 8.68 3.28 0.50
CA THR A 78 10.05 2.84 0.25
C THR A 78 11.00 3.78 0.96
N SER A 79 11.85 3.20 1.81
CA SER A 79 13.08 3.84 2.26
C SER A 79 14.18 3.53 1.24
N GLU A 80 14.43 4.45 0.31
CA GLU A 80 15.33 4.23 -0.83
C GLU A 80 16.78 4.04 -0.37
N TYR A 81 17.31 4.90 0.51
CA TYR A 81 18.69 4.72 1.01
C TYR A 81 18.93 3.39 1.71
N PHE A 82 17.93 2.94 2.47
CA PHE A 82 18.04 1.72 3.27
C PHE A 82 17.48 0.50 2.55
N ASN A 83 17.00 0.62 1.31
CA ASN A 83 16.38 -0.47 0.55
C ASN A 83 15.40 -1.32 1.38
N ALA A 84 14.48 -0.65 2.05
CA ALA A 84 13.47 -1.27 2.90
C ALA A 84 12.07 -0.75 2.55
N PHE A 85 11.06 -1.58 2.77
CA PHE A 85 9.67 -1.15 2.73
C PHE A 85 9.11 -1.06 4.14
N TYR A 86 8.34 -0.01 4.38
CA TYR A 86 7.60 0.17 5.60
C TYR A 86 6.11 0.11 5.31
N PHE A 87 5.38 -0.54 6.20
CA PHE A 87 3.95 -0.69 6.11
C PHE A 87 3.31 -0.21 7.40
N ILE A 88 2.43 0.77 7.26
CA ILE A 88 1.65 1.35 8.35
C ILE A 88 0.23 0.83 8.24
N ASN A 89 -0.36 0.47 9.38
CA ASN A 89 -1.72 -0.05 9.46
C ASN A 89 -1.95 -1.26 8.54
N ALA A 90 -0.94 -2.13 8.38
CA ALA A 90 -1.06 -3.35 7.58
C ALA A 90 -1.62 -4.54 8.40
N ASP A 91 -1.73 -4.39 9.72
CA ASP A 91 -2.22 -5.39 10.65
C ASP A 91 -3.29 -4.75 11.55
N ASN A 92 -4.54 -5.16 11.36
CA ASN A 92 -5.66 -4.64 12.14
C ASN A 92 -5.58 -5.03 13.63
N ALA A 93 -4.90 -6.12 13.96
CA ALA A 93 -4.68 -6.53 15.35
C ALA A 93 -3.56 -5.73 16.03
N ASN A 94 -2.63 -5.16 15.25
CA ASN A 94 -1.50 -4.37 15.73
C ASN A 94 -1.41 -3.02 15.00
N PRO A 95 -2.44 -2.15 15.13
CA PRO A 95 -2.55 -0.96 14.29
C PRO A 95 -1.44 0.07 14.54
N ASN A 96 -0.78 0.04 15.69
CA ASN A 96 0.33 0.92 16.04
C ASN A 96 1.70 0.44 15.53
N ALA A 97 1.78 -0.77 14.96
CA ALA A 97 3.05 -1.31 14.49
C ALA A 97 3.43 -0.77 13.11
N ILE A 98 4.74 -0.64 12.89
CA ILE A 98 5.33 -0.38 11.58
C ILE A 98 5.99 -1.68 11.14
N HIS A 99 5.44 -2.34 10.12
CA HIS A 99 6.05 -3.56 9.58
C HIS A 99 7.14 -3.17 8.60
N ILE A 100 8.27 -3.89 8.66
CA ILE A 100 9.45 -3.62 7.86
C ILE A 100 9.76 -4.85 7.02
N PHE A 101 9.94 -4.65 5.73
CA PHE A 101 10.51 -5.65 4.82
C PHE A 101 11.87 -5.15 4.32
N ASP A 102 12.93 -5.88 4.65
CA ASP A 102 14.26 -5.63 4.08
C ASP A 102 14.31 -6.22 2.67
N ALA A 103 14.36 -5.39 1.63
CA ALA A 103 14.36 -5.87 0.25
C ALA A 103 15.68 -6.53 -0.17
N THR A 104 16.78 -6.28 0.55
CA THR A 104 18.10 -6.89 0.28
C THR A 104 18.13 -8.36 0.66
N VAL A 105 17.64 -8.69 1.86
CA VAL A 105 17.65 -10.08 2.36
C VAL A 105 16.27 -10.75 2.34
N GLN A 106 15.25 -9.99 1.94
CA GLN A 106 13.85 -10.43 1.81
C GLN A 106 13.26 -11.00 3.11
N THR A 107 13.45 -10.27 4.21
CA THR A 107 12.97 -10.68 5.54
C THR A 107 12.03 -9.64 6.12
N TRP A 108 10.99 -10.12 6.80
CA TRP A 108 10.06 -9.30 7.56
C TRP A 108 10.54 -9.08 9.00
N SER A 109 10.11 -7.97 9.58
CA SER A 109 10.13 -7.70 11.02
C SER A 109 9.05 -6.68 11.38
N THR A 110 8.76 -6.51 12.67
CA THR A 110 7.70 -5.59 13.14
C THR A 110 8.25 -4.66 14.22
N GLN A 111 8.32 -3.37 13.90
CA GLN A 111 8.74 -2.33 14.82
C GLN A 111 7.52 -1.81 15.60
N GLN A 112 7.56 -1.91 16.92
CA GLN A 112 6.53 -1.33 17.77
C GLN A 112 6.65 0.19 17.79
N ALA A 113 5.52 0.88 17.86
CA ALA A 113 5.48 2.32 18.05
C ALA A 113 4.54 2.74 19.20
N THR A 114 4.93 3.79 19.92
CA THR A 114 4.08 4.48 20.89
C THR A 114 3.40 5.67 20.23
N LEU A 115 2.13 5.87 20.53
CA LEU A 115 1.29 6.90 19.93
C LEU A 115 0.98 8.00 20.96
N PRO A 116 1.16 9.29 20.64
CA PRO A 116 0.68 10.38 21.45
C PRO A 116 -0.85 10.51 21.34
N ASP A 117 -1.44 11.26 22.28
CA ASP A 117 -2.85 11.62 22.20
C ASP A 117 -3.17 12.34 20.88
N GLY A 118 -4.31 11.99 20.28
CA GLY A 118 -4.78 12.58 19.02
C GLY A 118 -4.28 11.88 17.75
N LEU A 119 -3.22 11.07 17.82
CA LEU A 119 -2.79 10.24 16.69
C LEU A 119 -3.63 8.96 16.60
N ASP A 120 -4.34 8.79 15.48
CA ASP A 120 -5.09 7.57 15.17
C ASP A 120 -4.43 6.82 13.99
N PRO A 121 -3.77 5.68 14.24
CA PRO A 121 -3.05 4.96 13.22
C PRO A 121 -3.97 4.27 12.21
N THR A 122 -5.27 4.13 12.53
CA THR A 122 -6.24 3.48 11.63
C THR A 122 -6.79 4.42 10.56
N SER A 123 -6.58 5.73 10.72
CA SER A 123 -7.11 6.76 9.83
C SER A 123 -6.09 7.83 9.42
N MET A 124 -4.88 7.82 9.96
CA MET A 124 -3.84 8.77 9.58
C MET A 124 -3.35 8.57 8.15
N VAL A 125 -2.99 9.65 7.46
CA VAL A 125 -2.29 9.58 6.18
C VAL A 125 -0.84 9.97 6.44
N ALA A 126 0.09 9.13 6.03
CA ALA A 126 1.51 9.31 6.25
C ALA A 126 2.27 9.59 4.96
N ILE A 127 3.47 10.14 5.10
CA ILE A 127 4.47 10.31 4.07
C ILE A 127 5.83 10.07 4.69
N LEU A 128 6.73 9.40 3.97
CA LEU A 128 8.08 9.09 4.42
C LEU A 128 9.05 10.04 3.75
N ASP A 129 9.77 10.84 4.53
CA ASP A 129 10.86 11.66 4.02
C ASP A 129 12.00 10.79 3.47
N HIS A 130 12.43 11.12 2.25
CA HIS A 130 13.46 10.39 1.54
C HIS A 130 14.83 10.53 2.23
N ASP A 131 15.20 11.75 2.66
CA ASP A 131 16.56 12.05 3.13
C ASP A 131 16.79 11.66 4.60
N THR A 132 15.78 11.84 5.46
CA THR A 132 15.91 11.64 6.92
C THR A 132 15.29 10.33 7.41
N ASN A 133 14.55 9.61 6.57
CA ASN A 133 13.78 8.42 6.96
C ASN A 133 12.83 8.70 8.14
N VAL A 134 12.25 9.90 8.15
CA VAL A 134 11.25 10.35 9.12
C VAL A 134 9.88 10.28 8.47
N PHE A 135 8.96 9.61 9.13
CA PHE A 135 7.56 9.71 8.77
C PHE A 135 6.97 11.02 9.25
N PHE A 136 6.14 11.62 8.43
CA PHE A 136 5.17 12.63 8.82
C PHE A 136 3.77 12.10 8.57
N ALA A 137 2.84 12.33 9.49
CA ALA A 137 1.47 11.87 9.36
C ALA A 137 0.45 12.92 9.79
N MET A 138 -0.56 13.11 8.97
CA MET A 138 -1.73 13.90 9.31
C MET A 138 -2.78 13.00 9.97
N SER A 139 -3.20 13.37 11.18
CA SER A 139 -4.28 12.70 11.90
C SER A 139 -5.10 13.70 12.69
N LYS A 140 -6.44 13.67 12.51
CA LYS A 140 -7.39 14.55 13.21
C LYS A 140 -6.98 16.03 13.22
N GLY A 141 -6.49 16.52 12.07
CA GLY A 141 -6.07 17.92 11.88
C GLY A 141 -4.70 18.30 12.45
N ASN A 142 -3.94 17.35 13.00
CA ASN A 142 -2.59 17.59 13.52
C ASN A 142 -1.55 16.85 12.69
N LEU A 143 -0.34 17.41 12.65
CA LEU A 143 0.83 16.79 12.03
C LEU A 143 1.66 16.10 13.12
N PHE A 144 2.02 14.84 12.89
CA PHE A 144 2.86 14.03 13.76
C PHE A 144 4.09 13.55 12.98
N SER A 145 5.14 13.17 13.69
CA SER A 145 6.32 12.58 13.08
C SER A 145 6.92 11.44 13.91
N VAL A 146 7.56 10.48 13.25
CA VAL A 146 8.38 9.44 13.89
C VAL A 146 9.61 9.16 13.06
N GLU A 147 10.75 9.05 13.72
CA GLU A 147 12.03 8.78 13.07
C GLU A 147 12.33 7.28 13.02
N MET A 148 12.62 6.78 11.81
CA MET A 148 12.98 5.38 11.61
C MET A 148 14.49 5.13 11.64
N LEU A 149 15.34 6.16 11.68
CA LEU A 149 16.80 6.03 11.60
C LEU A 149 17.20 5.19 10.37
N GLU A 150 18.22 4.34 10.46
CA GLU A 150 18.66 3.46 9.37
C GLU A 150 17.97 2.08 9.39
N ARG A 151 16.75 1.98 9.93
CA ARG A 151 16.13 0.67 10.25
C ARG A 151 15.71 -0.11 9.00
N LYS A 152 16.39 -1.23 8.75
CA LYS A 152 15.93 -2.30 7.85
C LYS A 152 15.28 -3.47 8.59
N ALA A 153 15.39 -3.47 9.92
CA ALA A 153 14.79 -4.45 10.80
C ALA A 153 14.31 -3.79 12.10
N ALA A 154 13.36 -4.42 12.78
CA ALA A 154 12.87 -3.97 14.07
C ALA A 154 13.93 -4.05 15.18
N THR A 155 13.88 -3.09 16.09
CA THR A 155 14.66 -3.08 17.34
C THR A 155 13.76 -3.41 18.54
N PRO A 156 14.32 -3.89 19.68
CA PRO A 156 13.55 -4.13 20.89
C PRO A 156 12.84 -2.88 21.43
N GLU A 157 13.46 -1.70 21.25
CA GLU A 157 12.91 -0.42 21.67
C GLU A 157 11.84 0.06 20.69
N ALA A 158 10.69 0.48 21.24
CA ALA A 158 9.62 1.09 20.44
C ALA A 158 10.06 2.47 19.93
N VAL A 159 9.65 2.81 18.70
CA VAL A 159 9.78 4.18 18.17
C VAL A 159 8.63 5.03 18.68
N ALA A 160 8.85 6.32 18.90
CA ALA A 160 7.84 7.20 19.46
C ALA A 160 7.38 8.22 18.42
N TRP A 161 6.08 8.21 18.13
CA TRP A 161 5.47 9.33 17.42
C TRP A 161 5.44 10.57 18.32
N GLY A 162 5.75 11.72 17.75
CA GLY A 162 5.67 13.03 18.40
C GLY A 162 4.77 13.97 17.61
N ALA A 163 4.22 14.97 18.30
CA ALA A 163 3.55 16.07 17.60
C ALA A 163 4.59 16.94 16.87
N SER A 164 4.25 17.37 15.66
CA SER A 164 4.99 18.36 14.89
C SER A 164 4.29 19.72 14.94
N ASN A 165 4.83 20.71 14.24
CA ASN A 165 4.20 22.03 14.19
C ASN A 165 2.83 21.95 13.52
N PRO A 166 1.78 22.54 14.13
CA PRO A 166 0.42 22.41 13.64
C PRO A 166 0.26 23.06 12.27
N PRO A 167 -0.62 22.52 11.40
CA PRO A 167 -0.93 23.11 10.09
C PRO A 167 -1.24 24.60 10.15
N ASN A 168 -0.72 25.36 9.19
CA ASN A 168 -0.97 26.80 9.06
C ASN A 168 -2.21 27.14 8.19
N PHE A 169 -3.10 26.18 7.98
CA PHE A 169 -4.29 26.30 7.14
C PHE A 169 -5.49 25.57 7.78
N ASP A 170 -6.69 25.79 7.25
CA ASP A 170 -7.90 25.14 7.76
C ASP A 170 -7.92 23.64 7.42
N VAL A 171 -7.92 22.82 8.47
CA VAL A 171 -7.92 21.36 8.40
C VAL A 171 -9.25 20.72 8.79
N SER A 172 -10.27 21.51 9.10
CA SER A 172 -11.55 21.02 9.65
C SER A 172 -12.25 19.97 8.79
N ASN A 173 -12.11 20.06 7.47
CA ASN A 173 -12.66 19.10 6.49
C ASN A 173 -11.59 18.55 5.55
N TYR A 174 -10.33 18.70 5.92
CA TYR A 174 -9.21 18.32 5.06
C TYR A 174 -8.98 16.81 5.10
N LYS A 175 -9.05 16.18 3.93
CA LYS A 175 -8.59 14.80 3.71
C LYS A 175 -7.16 14.86 3.19
N PRO A 176 -6.15 14.37 3.92
CA PRO A 176 -4.77 14.64 3.55
C PRO A 176 -4.38 14.06 2.19
N VAL A 177 -3.81 14.93 1.35
CA VAL A 177 -3.14 14.56 0.09
C VAL A 177 -1.76 15.19 0.14
N MET A 178 -0.75 14.37 0.39
CA MET A 178 0.61 14.82 0.64
C MET A 178 1.56 14.31 -0.45
N ALA A 179 2.33 15.22 -1.04
CA ALA A 179 3.45 14.89 -1.92
C ALA A 179 4.79 15.19 -1.25
N LEU A 180 5.82 14.42 -1.57
CA LEU A 180 7.17 14.71 -1.14
C LEU A 180 8.00 15.18 -2.33
N ALA A 181 8.75 16.26 -2.13
CA ALA A 181 9.76 16.68 -3.08
C ALA A 181 10.83 17.47 -2.34
N GLN A 182 12.10 17.14 -2.57
CA GLN A 182 13.21 17.58 -1.74
C GLN A 182 12.88 17.33 -0.27
N ASN A 183 13.09 18.35 0.57
CA ASN A 183 12.83 18.33 1.99
C ASN A 183 11.48 18.98 2.32
N HIS A 184 10.53 18.96 1.38
CA HIS A 184 9.24 19.61 1.49
C HIS A 184 8.09 18.62 1.35
N ILE A 185 7.12 18.71 2.26
CA ILE A 185 5.81 18.10 2.09
C ILE A 185 4.89 19.14 1.45
N HIS A 186 4.34 18.79 0.30
CA HIS A 186 3.37 19.57 -0.42
C HIS A 186 1.98 19.05 -0.08
N PHE A 187 1.15 19.89 0.55
CA PHE A 187 -0.23 19.55 0.89
C PHE A 187 -1.15 20.08 -0.21
N LEU A 188 -1.78 19.15 -0.93
CA LEU A 188 -2.75 19.40 -2.00
C LEU A 188 -4.17 19.37 -1.42
N ASP A 189 -5.18 19.74 -2.21
CA ASP A 189 -6.60 19.78 -1.82
C ASP A 189 -6.88 20.66 -0.58
N THR A 190 -6.09 21.72 -0.42
CA THR A 190 -6.21 22.64 0.71
C THR A 190 -7.15 23.81 0.40
N ASP A 191 -7.30 24.72 1.36
CA ASP A 191 -7.98 26.00 1.18
C ASP A 191 -7.37 26.87 0.06
N ALA A 192 -6.10 26.65 -0.29
CA ALA A 192 -5.36 27.43 -1.28
C ALA A 192 -5.88 27.32 -2.72
N GLY A 193 -6.62 26.26 -3.06
CA GLY A 193 -7.25 26.09 -4.37
C GLY A 193 -6.49 25.19 -5.36
N GLU A 194 -7.01 25.13 -6.58
CA GLU A 194 -6.43 24.35 -7.69
C GLU A 194 -5.01 24.83 -8.03
N GLY A 195 -4.10 23.88 -8.30
CA GLY A 195 -2.70 24.15 -8.65
C GLY A 195 -1.85 24.75 -7.54
N ASN A 196 -2.37 24.82 -6.32
CA ASN A 196 -1.73 25.43 -5.18
C ASN A 196 -1.46 24.39 -4.09
N ALA A 197 -0.30 24.48 -3.46
CA ALA A 197 0.09 23.63 -2.34
C ALA A 197 0.51 24.46 -1.13
N ARG A 198 0.11 24.00 0.07
CA ARG A 198 0.71 24.48 1.34
C ARG A 198 1.99 23.67 1.57
N ILE A 199 3.07 24.32 2.01
CA ILE A 199 4.37 23.65 2.14
C ILE A 199 4.77 23.53 3.61
N PHE A 200 5.18 22.33 3.99
CA PHE A 200 5.90 22.08 5.23
C PHE A 200 7.35 21.71 4.93
N VAL A 201 8.29 22.45 5.51
CA VAL A 201 9.74 22.25 5.38
C VAL A 201 10.21 21.34 6.50
N ILE A 202 10.65 20.14 6.14
CA ILE A 202 10.96 19.04 7.05
C ILE A 202 12.13 19.39 7.97
N HIS A 203 13.25 19.88 7.40
CA HIS A 203 14.48 20.17 8.16
C HIS A 203 14.32 21.23 9.26
N PHE A 204 13.33 22.12 9.12
CA PHE A 204 13.06 23.17 10.11
C PHE A 204 11.75 22.94 10.86
N ALA A 205 11.06 21.82 10.58
CA ALA A 205 9.70 21.55 11.02
C ALA A 205 8.77 22.77 10.84
N TYR A 206 8.85 23.45 9.69
CA TYR A 206 8.30 24.79 9.52
C TYR A 206 7.28 24.86 8.39
N TRP A 207 6.17 25.56 8.61
CA TRP A 207 5.20 25.83 7.55
C TRP A 207 5.58 27.10 6.78
N GLN A 208 5.76 26.98 5.46
CA GLN A 208 5.96 28.16 4.63
C GLN A 208 4.69 29.04 4.67
N PRO A 209 4.81 30.36 4.88
CA PRO A 209 3.68 31.27 4.87
C PRO A 209 3.07 31.36 3.47
N GLU A 210 3.92 31.42 2.45
CA GLU A 210 3.53 31.51 1.07
C GLU A 210 3.03 30.16 0.53
N VAL A 211 1.96 30.23 -0.26
CA VAL A 211 1.45 29.09 -1.02
C VAL A 211 2.33 28.87 -2.24
N GLN A 212 2.68 27.61 -2.51
CA GLN A 212 3.41 27.22 -3.71
C GLN A 212 2.42 27.00 -4.86
N TYR A 213 2.53 27.81 -5.91
CA TYR A 213 1.76 27.65 -7.14
C TYR A 213 2.52 26.80 -8.17
N TYR A 214 1.79 25.94 -8.88
CA TYR A 214 2.28 25.16 -10.02
C TYR A 214 1.51 25.52 -11.28
N ALA A 215 2.19 26.17 -12.22
CA ALA A 215 1.62 26.62 -13.48
C ALA A 215 1.41 25.45 -14.46
N ALA A 216 0.54 25.62 -15.46
CA ALA A 216 0.34 24.62 -16.50
C ALA A 216 1.60 24.46 -17.38
N GLY A 217 2.26 23.31 -17.30
CA GLY A 217 3.51 23.00 -18.02
C GLY A 217 3.32 22.57 -19.48
N ASN A 218 2.15 22.04 -19.83
CA ASN A 218 1.80 21.61 -21.19
C ASN A 218 0.48 22.22 -21.71
N GLY A 219 0.01 23.31 -21.09
CA GLY A 219 -1.20 24.03 -21.50
C GLY A 219 -2.52 23.31 -21.22
N LYS A 220 -2.51 22.17 -20.53
CA LYS A 220 -3.72 21.37 -20.20
C LYS A 220 -4.27 21.65 -18.79
N GLY A 221 -3.78 22.67 -18.10
CA GLY A 221 -4.16 23.01 -16.73
C GLY A 221 -3.16 22.54 -15.68
N THR A 222 -3.62 22.48 -14.43
CA THR A 222 -2.84 22.10 -13.25
C THR A 222 -3.62 21.07 -12.42
N PHE A 223 -3.07 20.60 -11.30
CA PHE A 223 -3.76 19.61 -10.47
C PHE A 223 -5.00 20.21 -9.79
N PRO A 224 -6.16 19.53 -9.83
CA PRO A 224 -7.39 20.05 -9.26
C PRO A 224 -7.36 20.06 -7.73
N LYS A 225 -8.23 20.88 -7.12
CA LYS A 225 -8.57 20.78 -5.69
C LYS A 225 -9.52 19.60 -5.46
N LYS A 226 -8.95 18.40 -5.35
CA LYS A 226 -9.64 17.14 -5.10
C LYS A 226 -8.77 16.23 -4.24
N HIS A 227 -9.42 15.34 -3.49
CA HIS A 227 -8.75 14.20 -2.89
C HIS A 227 -8.18 13.26 -3.98
N GLY A 228 -7.10 12.56 -3.63
CA GLY A 228 -6.41 11.65 -4.53
C GLY A 228 -5.25 10.94 -3.87
N GLN A 229 -4.46 10.26 -4.69
CA GLN A 229 -3.22 9.60 -4.30
C GLN A 229 -2.03 10.30 -4.93
N VAL A 230 -0.89 10.22 -4.25
CA VAL A 230 0.37 10.80 -4.70
C VAL A 230 1.48 9.76 -4.66
N ALA A 231 2.40 9.86 -5.61
CA ALA A 231 3.69 9.18 -5.55
C ALA A 231 4.82 10.13 -5.98
N SER A 232 5.93 10.11 -5.26
CA SER A 232 7.11 10.91 -5.58
C SER A 232 8.08 10.10 -6.43
N PHE A 233 8.60 10.71 -7.49
CA PHE A 233 9.54 10.05 -8.38
C PHE A 233 10.94 10.00 -7.77
N PHE A 234 11.46 8.80 -7.57
CA PHE A 234 12.87 8.61 -7.27
C PHE A 234 13.74 9.11 -8.42
N THR A 235 14.95 9.54 -8.09
CA THR A 235 15.93 10.06 -9.05
C THR A 235 16.84 8.95 -9.58
N GLY A 236 16.97 7.84 -8.84
CA GLY A 236 17.80 6.68 -9.19
C GLY A 236 19.28 6.86 -8.84
N ASP A 237 19.66 8.03 -8.32
CA ASP A 237 21.01 8.37 -7.88
C ASP A 237 21.04 8.77 -6.39
N THR A 238 20.03 8.33 -5.63
CA THR A 238 19.82 8.69 -4.21
C THR A 238 19.67 10.19 -3.96
N GLN A 239 19.43 11.01 -4.99
CA GLN A 239 19.16 12.43 -4.78
C GLN A 239 17.71 12.65 -4.36
N ALA A 240 17.48 13.71 -3.59
CA ALA A 240 16.14 14.08 -3.19
C ALA A 240 15.21 14.26 -4.41
N GLN A 241 13.98 13.77 -4.27
CA GLN A 241 12.98 13.71 -5.32
C GLN A 241 12.62 15.13 -5.80
N LYS A 242 12.45 15.33 -7.10
CA LYS A 242 12.15 16.66 -7.66
C LYS A 242 10.75 16.76 -8.27
N LYS A 243 10.10 15.62 -8.41
CA LYS A 243 8.82 15.48 -9.11
C LYS A 243 7.92 14.54 -8.34
N TRP A 244 6.62 14.79 -8.44
CA TRP A 244 5.60 13.92 -7.88
C TRP A 244 4.42 13.84 -8.83
N ALA A 245 3.74 12.70 -8.84
CA ALA A 245 2.50 12.46 -9.55
C ALA A 245 1.34 12.51 -8.58
N PHE A 246 0.26 13.18 -8.97
CA PHE A 246 -1.03 13.17 -8.30
C PHE A 246 -2.10 12.58 -9.23
N ILE A 247 -2.92 11.69 -8.70
CA ILE A 247 -4.08 11.11 -9.39
C ILE A 247 -5.31 11.29 -8.49
N PRO A 248 -6.31 12.08 -8.89
CA PRO A 248 -7.55 12.23 -8.14
C PRO A 248 -8.32 10.91 -8.02
N ASP A 249 -9.16 10.78 -7.00
CA ASP A 249 -9.99 9.58 -6.76
C ASP A 249 -10.87 9.18 -7.94
N ASP A 250 -11.30 10.15 -8.75
CA ASP A 250 -12.17 9.91 -9.90
C ASP A 250 -11.41 9.47 -11.16
N LEU A 251 -10.08 9.33 -11.06
CA LEU A 251 -9.18 8.96 -12.16
C LEU A 251 -9.26 9.92 -13.36
N SER A 252 -9.69 11.17 -13.16
CA SER A 252 -9.92 12.14 -14.24
C SER A 252 -8.64 12.59 -14.96
N GLY A 253 -7.47 12.38 -14.35
CA GLY A 253 -6.19 12.76 -14.92
C GLY A 253 -5.03 12.26 -14.08
N THR A 254 -3.83 12.37 -14.65
CA THR A 254 -2.57 12.19 -13.92
C THR A 254 -1.78 13.49 -14.04
N TYR A 255 -1.35 14.04 -12.91
CA TYR A 255 -0.74 15.37 -12.82
C TYR A 255 0.67 15.23 -12.27
N ILE A 256 1.67 15.41 -13.13
CA ILE A 256 3.08 15.34 -12.71
C ILE A 256 3.61 16.76 -12.53
N SER A 257 3.93 17.12 -11.29
CA SER A 257 4.46 18.44 -10.95
C SER A 257 5.97 18.38 -10.75
N ASP A 258 6.69 19.38 -11.27
CA ASP A 258 8.12 19.59 -11.07
C ASP A 258 8.33 20.84 -10.22
N ILE A 259 9.03 20.67 -9.09
CA ILE A 259 9.27 21.74 -8.13
C ILE A 259 10.33 22.75 -8.59
N ASN A 260 11.20 22.39 -9.52
CA ASN A 260 12.25 23.31 -9.99
C ASN A 260 11.67 24.32 -10.98
N SER A 261 10.78 23.86 -11.86
CA SER A 261 10.07 24.73 -12.80
C SER A 261 8.76 25.28 -12.24
N ASN A 262 8.27 24.75 -11.12
CA ASN A 262 6.95 25.04 -10.55
C ASN A 262 5.85 24.90 -11.61
N THR A 263 5.86 23.77 -12.32
CA THR A 263 4.88 23.46 -13.36
C THR A 263 4.29 22.07 -13.19
N THR A 264 3.05 21.90 -13.66
CA THR A 264 2.32 20.64 -13.72
C THR A 264 2.11 20.22 -15.16
N THR A 265 2.50 19.00 -15.51
CA THR A 265 2.19 18.37 -16.80
C THR A 265 1.02 17.41 -16.62
N VAL A 266 -0.01 17.58 -17.45
CA VAL A 266 -1.23 16.74 -17.39
C VAL A 266 -1.16 15.60 -18.40
N PHE A 267 -1.43 14.39 -17.91
CA PHE A 267 -1.53 13.12 -18.62
C PHE A 267 -2.96 12.57 -18.49
N PRO A 268 -3.38 11.64 -19.36
CA PRO A 268 -4.58 10.85 -19.11
C PRO A 268 -4.53 10.15 -17.74
N GLY A 269 -5.68 10.04 -17.08
CA GLY A 269 -5.81 9.22 -15.88
C GLY A 269 -5.63 7.73 -16.18
N PRO A 270 -5.33 6.90 -15.16
CA PRO A 270 -5.29 5.46 -15.33
C PRO A 270 -6.68 4.93 -15.72
N PRO A 271 -6.75 3.80 -16.44
CA PRO A 271 -8.03 3.18 -16.79
C PRO A 271 -8.76 2.74 -15.52
N ALA A 272 -10.09 2.91 -15.52
CA ALA A 272 -10.94 2.29 -14.50
C ALA A 272 -10.96 0.78 -14.71
N SER A 273 -10.91 0.02 -13.62
CA SER A 273 -11.05 -1.44 -13.66
C SER A 273 -12.48 -1.84 -14.05
N ALA A 274 -12.61 -2.87 -14.90
CA ALA A 274 -13.93 -3.32 -15.35
C ALA A 274 -14.77 -3.80 -14.15
N GLY A 275 -16.00 -3.27 -14.02
CA GLY A 275 -16.90 -3.60 -12.91
C GLY A 275 -16.64 -2.83 -11.62
N PHE A 276 -15.55 -2.06 -11.53
CA PHE A 276 -15.29 -1.14 -10.43
C PHE A 276 -15.73 0.26 -10.85
N ALA A 277 -16.58 0.90 -10.02
CA ALA A 277 -16.74 2.34 -10.13
C ALA A 277 -15.34 2.99 -9.99
N SER A 278 -15.13 4.19 -10.53
CA SER A 278 -13.84 4.91 -10.34
C SER A 278 -13.44 5.03 -8.87
N ASN A 279 -14.41 4.89 -7.95
CA ASN A 279 -14.21 4.81 -6.50
C ASN A 279 -15.35 3.98 -5.84
N PRO A 280 -15.27 2.64 -5.80
CA PRO A 280 -16.27 1.84 -5.10
C PRO A 280 -15.96 1.87 -3.60
N ALA A 281 -16.89 2.38 -2.81
CA ALA A 281 -16.86 2.36 -1.35
C ALA A 281 -15.69 3.10 -0.65
N GLY A 282 -15.00 4.03 -1.33
CA GLY A 282 -13.85 4.74 -0.75
C GLY A 282 -12.54 3.95 -0.81
N LEU A 283 -12.52 2.81 -1.51
CA LEU A 283 -11.29 2.07 -1.79
C LEU A 283 -10.54 2.74 -2.94
N MET A 284 -9.38 3.29 -2.60
CA MET A 284 -8.47 3.93 -3.54
C MET A 284 -7.43 2.94 -4.06
N GLY A 285 -7.02 3.09 -5.32
CA GLY A 285 -5.82 2.40 -5.79
C GLY A 285 -4.56 2.88 -5.05
N ARG A 286 -3.44 2.21 -5.30
CA ARG A 286 -2.12 2.56 -4.73
C ARG A 286 -1.20 3.01 -5.84
N LEU A 287 -0.36 4.01 -5.54
CA LEU A 287 0.64 4.54 -6.45
C LEU A 287 2.04 4.20 -5.97
N ALA A 288 2.91 3.91 -6.92
CA ALA A 288 4.35 3.87 -6.72
C ALA A 288 5.04 4.48 -7.94
N ALA A 289 6.14 5.18 -7.71
CA ALA A 289 6.94 5.72 -8.78
C ALA A 289 8.39 5.25 -8.65
N SER A 290 9.00 4.96 -9.78
CA SER A 290 10.44 4.73 -9.94
C SER A 290 11.01 5.85 -10.80
N PRO A 291 12.33 5.87 -11.07
CA PRO A 291 12.89 6.90 -11.95
C PRO A 291 12.29 6.93 -13.36
N GLY A 292 11.80 5.79 -13.85
CA GLY A 292 11.33 5.60 -15.22
C GLY A 292 9.85 5.26 -15.38
N ALA A 293 9.10 5.11 -14.28
CA ALA A 293 7.70 4.69 -14.33
C ALA A 293 6.84 5.25 -13.20
N LEU A 294 5.57 5.44 -13.50
CA LEU A 294 4.51 5.57 -12.51
C LEU A 294 3.60 4.35 -12.63
N VAL A 295 3.38 3.65 -11.51
CA VAL A 295 2.53 2.46 -11.40
C VAL A 295 1.28 2.81 -10.59
N TYR A 296 0.14 2.33 -11.07
CA TYR A 296 -1.15 2.35 -10.39
C TYR A 296 -1.63 0.92 -10.20
N LEU A 297 -1.85 0.53 -8.95
CA LEU A 297 -2.54 -0.69 -8.57
C LEU A 297 -3.98 -0.34 -8.23
N SER A 298 -4.95 -0.80 -9.02
CA SER A 298 -6.35 -0.53 -8.77
C SER A 298 -6.89 -1.31 -7.57
N PRO A 299 -8.03 -0.88 -6.99
CA PRO A 299 -8.73 -1.68 -5.97
C PRO A 299 -9.13 -3.09 -6.42
N ALA A 300 -9.22 -3.33 -7.73
CA ALA A 300 -9.48 -4.63 -8.34
C ALA A 300 -8.22 -5.49 -8.49
N ASN A 301 -7.08 -5.06 -7.94
CA ASN A 301 -5.76 -5.67 -8.13
C ASN A 301 -5.31 -5.71 -9.60
N GLU A 302 -5.81 -4.80 -10.44
CA GLU A 302 -5.26 -4.59 -11.78
C GLU A 302 -4.12 -3.58 -11.72
N MET A 303 -2.97 -3.94 -12.29
CA MET A 303 -1.79 -3.10 -12.26
C MET A 303 -1.55 -2.47 -13.62
N HIS A 304 -1.39 -1.16 -13.63
CA HIS A 304 -1.14 -0.36 -14.82
C HIS A 304 0.08 0.52 -14.59
N TYR A 305 0.79 0.87 -15.66
CA TYR A 305 1.91 1.80 -15.58
C TYR A 305 1.97 2.73 -16.79
N ILE A 306 2.61 3.88 -16.61
CA ILE A 306 3.11 4.73 -17.69
C ILE A 306 4.63 4.83 -17.57
N GLY A 307 5.32 4.77 -18.71
CA GLY A 307 6.73 5.13 -18.78
C GLY A 307 6.90 6.65 -18.67
N VAL A 308 7.87 7.09 -17.88
CA VAL A 308 8.14 8.50 -17.62
C VAL A 308 9.62 8.78 -17.85
N ASP A 309 9.92 9.74 -18.72
CA ASP A 309 11.24 10.37 -18.82
C ASP A 309 11.24 11.65 -17.97
N GLN A 310 11.89 11.59 -16.82
CA GLN A 310 11.97 12.74 -15.90
C GLN A 310 12.76 13.94 -16.44
N ASN A 311 13.59 13.73 -17.48
CA ASN A 311 14.29 14.82 -18.17
C ASN A 311 13.41 15.47 -19.24
N ASN A 312 12.36 14.77 -19.70
CA ASN A 312 11.41 15.26 -20.68
C ASN A 312 9.98 14.74 -20.41
N ILE A 313 9.40 15.24 -19.31
CA ILE A 313 8.05 14.83 -18.87
C ILE A 313 7.00 15.09 -19.95
N VAL A 314 7.13 16.19 -20.70
CA VAL A 314 6.18 16.53 -21.77
C VAL A 314 6.17 15.46 -22.88
N ALA A 315 7.33 14.94 -23.29
CA ALA A 315 7.39 13.85 -24.27
C ALA A 315 6.69 12.58 -23.78
N SER A 316 6.73 12.32 -22.47
CA SER A 316 6.08 11.16 -21.85
C SER A 316 4.55 11.22 -21.92
N THR A 317 3.95 12.39 -22.19
CA THR A 317 2.48 12.52 -22.29
C THR A 317 1.85 11.74 -23.44
N ALA A 318 2.67 11.29 -24.40
CA ALA A 318 2.26 10.40 -25.48
C ALA A 318 2.20 8.91 -25.05
N ASN A 319 2.80 8.55 -23.91
CA ASN A 319 2.81 7.17 -23.44
C ASN A 319 1.43 6.79 -22.87
N PRO A 320 0.79 5.72 -23.37
CA PRO A 320 -0.47 5.25 -22.81
C PRO A 320 -0.22 4.52 -21.50
N TRP A 321 -1.25 4.47 -20.64
CA TRP A 321 -1.28 3.50 -19.55
C TRP A 321 -1.28 2.08 -20.12
N ALA A 322 -0.22 1.33 -19.82
CA ALA A 322 -0.09 -0.07 -20.19
C ALA A 322 -0.45 -0.97 -19.01
N LYS A 323 -1.10 -2.09 -19.27
CA LYS A 323 -1.46 -3.08 -18.23
C LYS A 323 -0.29 -4.04 -18.01
N ILE A 324 0.05 -4.28 -16.75
CA ILE A 324 0.96 -5.36 -16.34
C ILE A 324 0.10 -6.60 -16.15
N VAL A 325 0.28 -7.60 -17.01
CA VAL A 325 -0.52 -8.83 -17.01
C VAL A 325 0.31 -9.97 -16.45
N SER A 326 -0.13 -10.54 -15.33
CA SER A 326 0.42 -11.79 -14.79
C SER A 326 -0.69 -12.76 -14.39
N PRO A 327 -0.44 -14.08 -14.35
CA PRO A 327 -1.40 -15.05 -13.83
C PRO A 327 -1.87 -14.72 -12.40
N GLU A 328 -0.96 -14.21 -11.55
CA GLU A 328 -1.24 -13.87 -10.17
C GLU A 328 -2.18 -12.67 -10.05
N LEU A 329 -1.95 -11.61 -10.84
CA LEU A 329 -2.82 -10.43 -10.89
C LEU A 329 -4.19 -10.76 -11.50
N VAL A 330 -4.22 -11.60 -12.53
CA VAL A 330 -5.49 -12.06 -13.15
C VAL A 330 -6.29 -12.90 -12.16
N ALA A 331 -5.65 -13.83 -11.46
CA ALA A 331 -6.30 -14.62 -10.41
C ALA A 331 -6.78 -13.72 -9.25
N ALA A 332 -6.05 -12.65 -8.94
CA ALA A 332 -6.43 -11.68 -7.93
C ALA A 332 -7.68 -10.88 -8.33
N ALA A 333 -7.70 -10.33 -9.54
CA ALA A 333 -8.85 -9.60 -10.06
C ALA A 333 -10.10 -10.47 -10.20
N ALA A 334 -9.94 -11.78 -10.49
CA ALA A 334 -11.06 -12.71 -10.63
C ALA A 334 -11.65 -13.20 -9.30
N ALA A 335 -10.92 -13.08 -8.19
CA ALA A 335 -11.35 -13.54 -6.87
C ALA A 335 -12.26 -12.53 -6.14
N ASP A 336 -12.59 -11.41 -6.76
CA ASP A 336 -13.35 -10.33 -6.14
C ASP A 336 -14.83 -10.70 -5.89
N PRO A 337 -15.33 -10.62 -4.64
CA PRO A 337 -16.72 -10.92 -4.29
C PRO A 337 -17.77 -9.95 -4.86
N THR A 338 -17.40 -8.84 -5.50
CA THR A 338 -18.40 -7.96 -6.14
C THR A 338 -19.04 -8.54 -7.40
N SER A 339 -18.51 -9.65 -7.94
CA SER A 339 -19.21 -10.40 -8.98
C SER A 339 -20.31 -11.28 -8.37
N THR A 340 -21.40 -10.68 -7.89
CA THR A 340 -22.70 -11.36 -7.93
C THR A 340 -23.11 -11.49 -9.39
N GLY A 341 -22.59 -12.52 -10.05
CA GLY A 341 -22.94 -12.86 -11.42
C GLY A 341 -24.45 -13.11 -11.51
N SER A 342 -25.15 -12.22 -12.22
CA SER A 342 -26.46 -12.53 -12.77
C SER A 342 -26.31 -13.63 -13.82
N ASN A 343 -27.06 -14.73 -13.64
CA ASN A 343 -27.42 -15.73 -14.65
C ASN A 343 -26.58 -15.75 -15.94
N SER A 344 -25.51 -16.55 -15.95
CA SER A 344 -25.07 -17.18 -17.20
C SER A 344 -25.75 -18.54 -17.32
N THR A 345 -26.86 -18.59 -18.06
CA THR A 345 -27.37 -19.83 -18.66
C THR A 345 -26.25 -20.46 -19.48
N ALA A 346 -25.70 -21.57 -18.99
CA ALA A 346 -24.87 -22.45 -19.77
C ALA A 346 -25.72 -23.04 -20.91
N THR A 347 -25.59 -22.49 -22.12
CA THR A 347 -25.99 -23.18 -23.35
C THR A 347 -25.02 -24.34 -23.59
N ALA A 348 -25.32 -25.48 -23.00
CA ALA A 348 -24.75 -26.77 -23.37
C ALA A 348 -25.38 -27.21 -24.69
N SER A 349 -24.73 -26.94 -25.82
CA SER A 349 -25.02 -27.58 -27.10
C SER A 349 -24.25 -28.89 -27.19
N GLY A 350 -24.96 -30.02 -27.06
CA GLY A 350 -24.37 -31.35 -27.27
C GLY A 350 -25.20 -32.48 -26.67
N MET A 351 -26.44 -32.68 -27.15
CA MET A 351 -27.13 -33.95 -26.96
C MET A 351 -26.49 -35.01 -27.88
N VAL A 352 -26.06 -36.14 -27.32
CA VAL A 352 -26.33 -37.45 -27.92
C VAL A 352 -26.81 -38.39 -26.82
N SER A 353 -28.04 -38.86 -27.04
CA SER A 353 -28.80 -39.84 -26.27
C SER A 353 -28.14 -41.22 -26.25
N SER A 354 -28.21 -41.95 -25.12
CA SER A 354 -28.96 -43.22 -25.04
C SER A 354 -28.91 -43.88 -23.65
N ILE A 355 -30.12 -44.07 -23.09
CA ILE A 355 -30.67 -45.32 -22.53
C ILE A 355 -29.92 -46.03 -21.37
N ALA A 356 -30.55 -45.92 -20.19
CA ALA A 356 -30.65 -46.75 -18.96
C ALA A 356 -30.26 -48.26 -19.01
N PRO A 357 -30.35 -49.03 -17.89
CA PRO A 357 -29.98 -48.79 -16.47
C PRO A 357 -29.25 -50.01 -15.81
N SER A 358 -28.99 -49.90 -14.50
CA SER A 358 -28.87 -50.97 -13.49
C SER A 358 -27.54 -51.73 -13.34
N ALA A 359 -26.99 -51.75 -12.12
CA ALA A 359 -26.92 -52.94 -11.26
C ALA A 359 -26.10 -52.67 -9.98
N THR A 360 -26.66 -53.13 -8.87
CA THR A 360 -26.09 -53.42 -7.55
C THR A 360 -24.82 -54.29 -7.59
N ALA A 361 -23.88 -54.07 -6.65
CA ALA A 361 -23.61 -54.98 -5.50
C ALA A 361 -22.17 -54.91 -4.97
N SER A 362 -22.08 -54.80 -3.63
CA SER A 362 -21.18 -55.52 -2.68
C SER A 362 -19.67 -55.69 -2.93
N GLY A 363 -18.86 -55.46 -1.89
CA GLY A 363 -17.54 -56.09 -1.78
C GLY A 363 -16.67 -55.57 -0.64
N ALA A 364 -16.40 -56.39 0.36
CA ALA A 364 -15.77 -56.05 1.64
C ALA A 364 -14.23 -55.90 1.64
N ALA A 365 -13.77 -55.06 2.57
CA ALA A 365 -12.69 -55.21 3.56
C ALA A 365 -11.45 -56.11 3.32
N SER A 366 -10.28 -55.52 3.60
CA SER A 366 -9.20 -56.05 4.50
C SER A 366 -8.13 -54.94 4.63
N SER A 367 -7.92 -54.31 5.80
CA SER A 367 -7.20 -54.72 7.01
C SER A 367 -5.70 -55.01 6.80
N SER A 368 -4.85 -54.12 7.33
CA SER A 368 -3.67 -54.36 8.19
C SER A 368 -2.54 -53.36 7.87
N THR A 369 -1.63 -52.94 8.76
CA THR A 369 -1.50 -52.88 10.23
C THR A 369 -0.15 -52.16 10.46
N ALA A 370 -0.08 -51.25 11.46
CA ALA A 370 1.13 -50.93 12.27
C ALA A 370 2.29 -50.16 11.59
N LYS A 371 3.09 -49.29 12.25
CA LYS A 371 3.24 -48.87 13.66
C LYS A 371 4.29 -47.73 13.74
N SER A 372 4.13 -46.85 14.76
CA SER A 372 5.20 -46.27 15.62
C SER A 372 6.14 -45.20 15.02
N THR A 373 6.61 -44.13 15.67
CA THR A 373 6.52 -43.58 17.05
C THR A 373 7.12 -42.17 17.09
N ASN A 374 6.57 -41.32 17.96
CA ASN A 374 7.17 -40.29 18.86
C ASN A 374 8.51 -39.58 18.53
N GLY A 375 8.49 -38.27 18.77
CA GLY A 375 9.69 -37.48 19.10
C GLY A 375 9.36 -36.02 19.43
N ALA A 376 8.89 -35.76 20.66
CA ALA A 376 8.81 -34.42 21.23
C ALA A 376 10.21 -33.97 21.71
N VAL A 377 10.57 -32.71 21.51
CA VAL A 377 11.65 -32.06 22.26
C VAL A 377 11.18 -30.68 22.72
N THR A 378 11.10 -30.56 24.04
CA THR A 378 10.87 -29.37 24.84
C THR A 378 12.21 -28.68 25.08
N TRP A 379 12.29 -27.35 24.95
CA TRP A 379 13.30 -26.55 25.64
C TRP A 379 12.62 -25.34 26.29
N ASN A 380 12.98 -25.12 27.55
CA ASN A 380 12.47 -24.12 28.47
C ASN A 380 13.68 -23.37 29.06
N MET A 381 13.41 -22.21 29.68
CA MET A 381 14.30 -21.30 30.43
C MET A 381 14.96 -20.20 29.59
N GLY A 382 15.00 -18.94 30.02
CA GLY A 382 14.62 -18.36 31.30
C GLY A 382 14.75 -16.83 31.28
N ALA A 383 14.04 -16.19 32.21
CA ALA A 383 13.95 -14.75 32.41
C ALA A 383 15.27 -14.11 32.86
N ALA A 384 15.52 -12.88 32.42
CA ALA A 384 16.38 -11.92 33.12
C ALA A 384 15.83 -10.50 32.95
N THR A 385 15.36 -9.96 34.07
CA THR A 385 14.96 -8.58 34.32
C THR A 385 16.15 -7.62 34.27
N SER A 386 16.02 -6.47 33.60
CA SER A 386 16.85 -5.28 33.86
C SER A 386 16.04 -4.03 33.53
N VAL A 387 15.67 -3.30 34.58
CA VAL A 387 15.10 -1.95 34.53
C VAL A 387 16.27 -0.98 34.36
N VAL A 388 16.28 -0.16 33.31
CA VAL A 388 17.05 1.09 33.26
C VAL A 388 16.14 2.17 32.68
N ALA A 389 15.87 3.19 33.50
CA ALA A 389 15.19 4.40 33.12
C ALA A 389 16.10 5.27 32.24
N ALA A 390 15.57 5.82 31.15
CA ALA A 390 16.19 6.93 30.44
C ALA A 390 15.14 8.03 30.21
N MET A 391 15.20 9.04 31.08
CA MET A 391 14.70 10.39 30.82
C MET A 391 15.78 11.20 30.07
N VAL A 392 15.36 12.33 29.50
CA VAL A 392 16.13 13.43 28.87
C VAL A 392 16.38 13.20 27.36
N GLY A 393 16.08 14.14 26.46
CA GLY A 393 15.55 15.50 26.61
C GLY A 393 15.59 16.20 25.24
N LEU A 394 14.52 16.96 24.96
CA LEU A 394 14.49 17.94 23.88
C LEU A 394 15.33 19.15 24.33
N GLN A 395 16.48 19.41 23.70
CA GLN A 395 17.23 20.64 23.89
C GLN A 395 17.41 21.41 22.58
N ALA A 396 16.84 22.62 22.63
CA ALA A 396 16.92 23.78 21.77
C ALA A 396 18.12 23.92 20.82
N TRP A 397 17.84 24.42 19.62
CA TRP A 397 18.74 25.32 18.90
C TRP A 397 18.00 26.59 18.48
N LEU A 398 18.24 27.66 19.27
CA LEU A 398 18.28 29.04 18.80
C LEU A 398 19.72 29.29 18.37
N MET A 399 19.94 29.64 17.10
CA MET A 399 20.94 30.61 16.63
C MET A 399 20.89 30.66 15.09
N PHE A 400 20.70 31.89 14.60
CA PHE A 400 20.58 32.39 13.21
C PHE A 400 19.17 32.45 12.62
#